data_AF-I1D0V0-F1
#
_entry.id   AF-I1D0V0-F1
#
_cell.length_a   1.000
_cell.length_b   1.000
_cell.length_c   1.000
_cell.angle_alpha   90.00
_cell.angle_beta   90.00
_cell.angle_gamma   90.00
#
_symmetry.space_group_name_H-M   'P 1'
#
loop_
_entity.id
_entity.type
_entity.pdbx_description
1 polymer ?
#
loop_
_entity_poly.entity_id
_entity_poly.type
_entity_poly.pdbx_seq_one_letter_code
_entity_poly.pdbx_strand_id
1 'polypeptide(L)'
;MRGTGAVLAASVGLVATAGAAVATSRLLTAFGGRPDPESVRSSPQYHDGTFHNARPARWLPKGSTRDTVREMLRASRPRKPLGPVPLVSPTPAPEDGLHVTWFGHASSLVELDGARVLLDPVWSDRASPVRFAGPRRLHPVPHRLTDLPRLDAVVISHDHYDHLDLDTVRALTRLQSAPFVVPLGVGAHLRVWGVPEERIVELDWHQRTSVGPLTITATPAQHFSGRAFTRNTTLWASWVLAGPRWRVFYSGDTGYCDAFADIGRDHGPFDLTLVQIGAYASGWPDIHMTPEEGVATHRDVRGGLLVPVHWGTFNLAPHGWADPVERVVRAAEEHDVRVVVPRPGERVDVAAAATRPAVRPWWRALAPREDEEREAPSHAG
;
A
#
# COMPACT_ATOMS: atom_id res chain seq x y z
N MET A 1 -17.29 61.82 4.85
CA MET A 1 -17.36 60.36 4.60
C MET A 1 -15.97 59.83 4.26
N ARG A 2 -15.16 59.45 5.25
CA ARG A 2 -13.90 58.70 5.07
C ARG A 2 -13.67 57.88 6.33
N GLY A 3 -13.71 56.55 6.22
CA GLY A 3 -13.35 55.67 7.34
C GLY A 3 -14.01 54.30 7.30
N THR A 4 -13.56 53.42 6.40
CA THR A 4 -13.85 51.96 6.47
C THR A 4 -12.79 51.05 5.82
N GLY A 5 -11.73 51.58 5.16
CA GLY A 5 -10.81 50.75 4.36
C GLY A 5 -9.60 50.11 5.08
N ALA A 6 -9.18 50.63 6.25
CA ALA A 6 -7.90 50.24 6.85
C ALA A 6 -7.95 48.99 7.74
N VAL A 7 -9.13 48.65 8.29
CA VAL A 7 -9.28 47.49 9.19
C VAL A 7 -9.29 46.18 8.39
N LEU A 8 -9.83 46.18 7.16
CA LEU A 8 -9.94 44.96 6.34
C LEU A 8 -8.57 44.43 5.87
N ALA A 9 -7.64 45.31 5.48
CA ALA A 9 -6.34 44.92 4.92
C ALA A 9 -5.41 44.28 5.96
N ALA A 10 -5.43 44.77 7.21
CA ALA A 10 -4.63 44.19 8.30
C ALA A 10 -5.15 42.79 8.72
N SER A 11 -6.46 42.60 8.75
CA SER A 11 -7.06 41.28 9.01
C SER A 11 -6.82 40.27 7.89
N VAL A 12 -6.86 40.70 6.62
CA VAL A 12 -6.54 39.81 5.48
C VAL A 12 -5.06 39.40 5.49
N GLY A 13 -4.15 40.33 5.82
CA GLY A 13 -2.73 40.03 5.98
C GLY A 13 -2.43 39.04 7.11
N LEU A 14 -3.03 39.23 8.29
CA LEU A 14 -2.85 38.34 9.45
C LEU A 14 -3.43 36.94 9.22
N VAL A 15 -4.59 36.84 8.54
CA VAL A 15 -5.20 35.56 8.17
C VAL A 15 -4.35 34.83 7.14
N ALA A 16 -3.77 35.56 6.17
CA ALA A 16 -2.88 34.96 5.17
C ALA A 16 -1.56 34.44 5.79
N THR A 17 -0.97 35.18 6.73
CA THR A 17 0.26 34.73 7.42
C THR A 17 0.00 33.58 8.38
N ALA A 18 -1.11 33.60 9.14
CA ALA A 18 -1.51 32.47 9.97
C ALA A 18 -1.81 31.22 9.13
N GLY A 19 -2.50 31.37 8.00
CA GLY A 19 -2.75 30.29 7.05
C GLY A 19 -1.45 29.69 6.49
N ALA A 20 -0.48 30.53 6.10
CA ALA A 20 0.83 30.09 5.62
C ALA A 20 1.64 29.36 6.71
N ALA A 21 1.59 29.84 7.96
CA ALA A 21 2.26 29.20 9.09
C ALA A 21 1.66 27.81 9.41
N VAL A 22 0.33 27.69 9.42
CA VAL A 22 -0.37 26.41 9.60
C VAL A 22 -0.06 25.44 8.46
N ALA A 23 -0.06 25.91 7.22
CA ALA A 23 0.27 25.09 6.05
C ALA A 23 1.73 24.57 6.12
N THR A 24 2.67 25.45 6.47
CA THR A 24 4.08 25.10 6.64
C THR A 24 4.30 24.11 7.78
N SER A 25 3.68 24.36 8.94
CA SER A 25 3.74 23.47 10.10
C SER A 25 3.18 22.07 9.77
N ARG A 26 2.05 22.02 9.05
CA ARG A 26 1.45 20.76 8.61
C ARG A 26 2.34 20.01 7.64
N LEU A 27 2.97 20.70 6.69
CA LEU A 27 3.90 20.11 5.74
C LEU A 27 5.10 19.48 6.46
N LEU A 28 5.74 20.22 7.37
CA LEU A 28 6.84 19.71 8.18
C LEU A 28 6.41 18.51 9.04
N THR A 29 5.21 18.56 9.61
CA THR A 29 4.64 17.42 10.33
C THR A 29 4.45 16.21 9.43
N ALA A 30 3.98 16.38 8.20
CA ALA A 30 3.72 15.29 7.26
C ALA A 30 5.00 14.56 6.80
N PHE A 31 6.14 15.26 6.79
CA PHE A 31 7.46 14.65 6.59
C PHE A 31 7.85 13.69 7.73
N GLY A 32 7.30 13.89 8.93
CA GLY A 32 7.57 13.06 10.11
C GLY A 32 8.95 13.32 10.75
N GLY A 33 9.36 12.43 11.64
CA GLY A 33 10.67 12.48 12.32
C GLY A 33 11.81 11.82 11.54
N ARG A 34 13.01 11.90 12.09
CA ARG A 34 14.17 11.11 11.66
C ARG A 34 14.58 10.17 12.79
N PRO A 35 14.90 8.90 12.52
CA PRO A 35 15.36 7.99 13.56
C PRO A 35 16.71 8.44 14.11
N ASP A 36 16.95 8.07 15.37
CA ASP A 36 18.27 8.18 15.98
C ASP A 36 19.21 7.18 15.28
N PRO A 37 20.34 7.62 14.70
CA PRO A 37 21.30 6.71 14.09
C PRO A 37 21.75 5.59 15.03
N GLU A 38 21.83 5.84 16.34
CA GLU A 38 22.19 4.79 17.32
C GLU A 38 21.12 3.70 17.43
N SER A 39 19.83 4.06 17.32
CA SER A 39 18.73 3.10 17.45
C SER A 39 18.64 2.13 16.26
N VAL A 40 19.27 2.47 15.13
CA VAL A 40 19.24 1.67 13.89
C VAL A 40 20.58 1.04 13.53
N ARG A 41 21.66 1.44 14.22
CA ARG A 41 23.05 1.03 13.92
C ARG A 41 23.28 -0.47 13.97
N SER A 42 22.52 -1.21 14.78
CA SER A 42 22.65 -2.66 14.91
C SER A 42 22.06 -3.45 13.74
N SER A 43 21.28 -2.79 12.86
CA SER A 43 20.69 -3.44 11.70
C SER A 43 21.76 -3.82 10.68
N PRO A 44 21.80 -5.08 10.19
CA PRO A 44 22.69 -5.47 9.10
C PRO A 44 22.44 -4.69 7.80
N GLN A 45 21.23 -4.12 7.65
CA GLN A 45 20.79 -3.39 6.48
C GLN A 45 21.16 -1.90 6.57
N TYR A 46 21.61 -1.42 7.72
CA TYR A 46 21.95 -0.01 7.95
C TYR A 46 23.47 0.22 7.89
N HIS A 47 23.93 0.95 6.88
CA HIS A 47 25.31 1.40 6.76
C HIS A 47 25.40 2.67 5.90
N ASP A 48 26.49 3.43 6.05
CA ASP A 48 26.69 4.70 5.35
C ASP A 48 25.52 5.71 5.55
N GLY A 49 24.91 5.67 6.73
CA GLY A 49 23.84 6.57 7.14
C GLY A 49 22.45 6.26 6.58
N THR A 50 22.28 5.15 5.85
CA THR A 50 21.00 4.75 5.22
C THR A 50 20.78 3.24 5.25
N PHE A 51 19.54 2.81 5.01
CA PHE A 51 19.18 1.41 4.81
C PHE A 51 19.40 0.98 3.36
N HIS A 52 19.76 -0.30 3.17
CA HIS A 52 20.06 -0.90 1.87
C HIS A 52 19.31 -2.21 1.67
N ASN A 53 18.93 -2.47 0.42
CA ASN A 53 18.42 -3.77 0.02
C ASN A 53 19.52 -4.84 0.12
N ALA A 54 19.14 -6.10 0.38
CA ALA A 54 20.07 -7.23 0.33
C ALA A 54 20.74 -7.37 -1.05
N ARG A 55 20.04 -6.99 -2.12
CA ARG A 55 20.59 -6.83 -3.47
C ARG A 55 20.43 -5.38 -3.94
N PRO A 56 21.44 -4.77 -4.55
CA PRO A 56 21.31 -3.43 -5.11
C PRO A 56 20.16 -3.36 -6.13
N ALA A 57 19.23 -2.43 -5.93
CA ALA A 57 18.11 -2.23 -6.84
C ALA A 57 18.55 -1.47 -8.09
N ARG A 58 18.16 -1.94 -9.28
CA ARG A 58 18.42 -1.24 -10.53
C ARG A 58 17.43 -0.11 -10.73
N TRP A 59 17.99 1.06 -11.00
CA TRP A 59 17.28 2.20 -11.54
C TRP A 59 17.71 2.35 -12.99
N LEU A 60 16.78 2.17 -13.93
CA LEU A 60 17.09 2.44 -15.31
C LEU A 60 16.90 3.95 -15.53
N PRO A 61 17.92 4.67 -16.03
CA PRO A 61 17.70 5.99 -16.59
C PRO A 61 16.54 5.90 -17.59
N LYS A 62 15.74 6.97 -17.75
CA LYS A 62 14.72 7.02 -18.81
C LYS A 62 15.36 6.47 -20.10
N GLY A 63 14.88 5.30 -20.54
CA GLY A 63 15.55 4.48 -21.55
C GLY A 63 15.67 5.20 -22.89
N SER A 64 16.30 4.53 -23.87
CA SER A 64 16.36 5.02 -25.24
C SER A 64 14.97 5.48 -25.74
N THR A 65 14.93 6.37 -26.73
CA THR A 65 13.68 6.88 -27.34
C THR A 65 12.67 5.78 -27.70
N ARG A 66 13.12 4.55 -28.01
CA ARG A 66 12.25 3.39 -28.29
C ARG A 66 11.50 2.85 -27.08
N ASP A 67 12.14 2.76 -25.92
CA ASP A 67 11.49 2.25 -24.70
C ASP A 67 10.49 3.27 -24.16
N THR A 68 10.84 4.56 -24.24
CA THR A 68 9.92 5.66 -23.93
C THR A 68 8.73 5.66 -24.89
N VAL A 69 8.92 5.41 -26.19
CA VAL A 69 7.82 5.31 -27.16
C VAL A 69 6.94 4.08 -26.90
N ARG A 70 7.52 2.92 -26.57
CA ARG A 70 6.74 1.71 -26.20
C ARG A 70 5.94 1.93 -24.91
N GLU A 71 6.53 2.61 -23.93
CA GLU A 71 5.86 2.98 -22.68
C GLU A 71 4.76 4.02 -22.93
N MET A 72 4.97 4.98 -23.84
CA MET A 72 3.93 5.91 -24.30
C MET A 72 2.79 5.22 -25.04
N LEU A 73 3.09 4.23 -25.89
CA LEU A 73 2.07 3.41 -26.59
C LEU A 73 1.30 2.51 -25.63
N ARG A 74 1.91 2.05 -24.52
CA ARG A 74 1.20 1.40 -23.40
C ARG A 74 0.42 2.40 -22.55
N ALA A 75 0.92 3.61 -22.40
CA ALA A 75 0.26 4.73 -21.72
C ALA A 75 -0.94 5.29 -22.53
N SER A 76 -1.12 4.86 -23.79
CA SER A 76 -2.37 5.05 -24.54
C SER A 76 -3.57 4.40 -23.83
N ARG A 77 -3.35 3.43 -22.93
CA ARG A 77 -4.41 2.85 -22.10
C ARG A 77 -4.83 3.82 -20.99
N PRO A 78 -6.14 4.12 -20.84
CA PRO A 78 -6.67 4.97 -19.78
C PRO A 78 -6.19 4.57 -18.38
N ARG A 79 -5.59 5.54 -17.70
CA ARG A 79 -5.00 5.38 -16.35
C ARG A 79 -5.99 5.72 -15.22
N LYS A 80 -7.27 5.76 -15.55
CA LYS A 80 -8.41 6.00 -14.66
C LYS A 80 -9.59 5.15 -15.14
N PRO A 81 -10.49 4.74 -14.24
CA PRO A 81 -11.72 4.05 -14.64
C PRO A 81 -12.64 4.98 -15.42
N LEU A 82 -13.48 4.42 -16.31
CA LEU A 82 -14.50 5.16 -17.06
C LEU A 82 -15.70 5.61 -16.21
N GLY A 83 -15.87 5.02 -15.03
CA GLY A 83 -16.98 5.29 -14.13
C GLY A 83 -16.61 5.08 -12.67
N PRO A 84 -17.56 5.26 -11.74
CA PRO A 84 -17.32 5.05 -10.32
C PRO A 84 -16.97 3.59 -10.03
N VAL A 85 -15.90 3.36 -9.27
CA VAL A 85 -15.55 2.03 -8.78
C VAL A 85 -16.63 1.53 -7.81
N PRO A 86 -17.18 0.31 -7.99
CA PRO A 86 -18.19 -0.23 -7.10
C PRO A 86 -17.61 -0.47 -5.71
N LEU A 87 -18.23 0.12 -4.69
CA LEU A 87 -17.85 -0.04 -3.30
C LEU A 87 -18.83 -0.98 -2.58
N VAL A 88 -18.31 -1.77 -1.64
CA VAL A 88 -19.11 -2.65 -0.80
C VAL A 88 -19.13 -2.08 0.62
N SER A 89 -20.34 -1.88 1.15
CA SER A 89 -20.55 -1.39 2.51
C SER A 89 -20.13 -2.43 3.56
N PRO A 90 -19.83 -2.02 4.81
CA PRO A 90 -19.53 -2.94 5.89
C PRO A 90 -20.67 -3.96 6.07
N THR A 91 -20.32 -5.22 6.26
CA THR A 91 -21.27 -6.28 6.61
C THR A 91 -20.90 -6.88 7.97
N PRO A 92 -21.87 -7.13 8.87
CA PRO A 92 -21.61 -7.89 10.08
C PRO A 92 -21.09 -9.27 9.72
N ALA A 93 -20.09 -9.76 10.43
CA ALA A 93 -19.46 -11.03 10.12
C ALA A 93 -19.22 -11.89 11.37
N PRO A 94 -19.21 -13.23 11.23
CA PRO A 94 -18.78 -14.14 12.29
C PRO A 94 -17.31 -13.89 12.63
N GLU A 95 -16.96 -14.07 13.90
CA GLU A 95 -15.60 -13.82 14.42
C GLU A 95 -14.58 -14.90 14.03
N ASP A 96 -15.05 -16.11 13.69
CA ASP A 96 -14.20 -17.28 13.47
C ASP A 96 -13.80 -17.45 12.00
N GLY A 97 -12.52 -17.69 11.75
CA GLY A 97 -11.99 -18.03 10.43
C GLY A 97 -10.84 -17.13 10.00
N LEU A 98 -10.48 -17.21 8.72
CA LEU A 98 -9.53 -16.32 8.06
C LEU A 98 -10.26 -15.48 7.02
N HIS A 99 -10.22 -14.16 7.22
CA HIS A 99 -10.90 -13.22 6.36
C HIS A 99 -10.03 -12.02 6.01
N VAL A 100 -10.30 -11.43 4.86
CA VAL A 100 -9.67 -10.18 4.44
C VAL A 100 -10.70 -9.24 3.84
N THR A 101 -10.70 -7.99 4.30
CA THR A 101 -11.45 -6.89 3.68
C THR A 101 -10.46 -5.94 3.04
N TRP A 102 -10.55 -5.74 1.73
CA TRP A 102 -9.67 -4.83 0.99
C TRP A 102 -10.30 -3.44 0.85
N PHE A 103 -9.69 -2.39 1.40
CA PHE A 103 -10.26 -1.02 1.35
C PHE A 103 -9.79 -0.22 0.12
N GLY A 104 -8.87 -0.78 -0.67
CA GLY A 104 -8.20 -0.13 -1.79
C GLY A 104 -6.70 0.03 -1.54
N HIS A 105 -5.94 0.11 -2.63
CA HIS A 105 -4.48 0.17 -2.62
C HIS A 105 -3.87 -0.96 -1.79
N ALA A 106 -3.02 -0.66 -0.82
CA ALA A 106 -2.47 -1.61 0.15
C ALA A 106 -3.37 -1.84 1.38
N SER A 107 -4.32 -0.94 1.65
CA SER A 107 -5.08 -0.95 2.91
C SER A 107 -6.02 -2.15 3.01
N SER A 108 -5.77 -3.02 3.98
CA SER A 108 -6.53 -4.26 4.16
C SER A 108 -6.71 -4.60 5.64
N LEU A 109 -7.90 -5.06 6.03
CA LEU A 109 -8.14 -5.64 7.36
C LEU A 109 -8.09 -7.16 7.24
N VAL A 110 -7.16 -7.78 7.93
CA VAL A 110 -7.04 -9.23 8.04
C VAL A 110 -7.59 -9.67 9.40
N GLU A 111 -8.54 -10.59 9.38
CA GLU A 111 -9.09 -11.23 10.58
C GLU A 111 -8.65 -12.68 10.58
N LEU A 112 -7.87 -13.11 11.59
CA LEU A 112 -7.34 -14.46 11.68
C LEU A 112 -7.21 -14.87 13.15
N ASP A 113 -7.68 -16.08 13.47
CA ASP A 113 -7.61 -16.64 14.83
C ASP A 113 -8.16 -15.68 15.91
N GLY A 114 -9.25 -14.99 15.59
CA GLY A 114 -9.93 -14.01 16.45
C GLY A 114 -9.24 -12.64 16.54
N ALA A 115 -8.04 -12.48 15.97
CA ALA A 115 -7.29 -11.24 15.97
C ALA A 115 -7.51 -10.42 14.69
N ARG A 116 -7.44 -9.10 14.80
CA ARG A 116 -7.76 -8.14 13.73
C ARG A 116 -6.59 -7.21 13.45
N VAL A 117 -5.97 -7.37 12.28
CA VAL A 117 -4.76 -6.65 11.86
C VAL A 117 -5.07 -5.75 10.68
N LEU A 118 -4.84 -4.44 10.83
CA LEU A 118 -4.98 -3.47 9.75
C LEU A 118 -3.62 -3.20 9.10
N LEU A 119 -3.50 -3.52 7.82
CA LEU A 119 -2.29 -3.36 7.01
C LEU A 119 -2.33 -2.03 6.25
N ASP A 120 -1.23 -1.27 6.30
CA ASP A 120 -0.94 -0.05 5.51
C ASP A 120 -2.16 0.87 5.29
N PRO A 121 -2.77 1.39 6.38
CA PRO A 121 -4.02 2.13 6.28
C PRO A 121 -3.82 3.56 5.75
N VAL A 122 -4.50 3.88 4.65
CA VAL A 122 -4.55 5.21 4.06
C VAL A 122 -6.00 5.63 3.78
N TRP A 123 -6.53 6.51 4.64
CA TRP A 123 -7.87 7.08 4.53
C TRP A 123 -7.89 8.49 3.90
N SER A 124 -6.73 9.11 3.70
CA SER A 124 -6.61 10.41 3.04
C SER A 124 -7.02 10.36 1.56
N ASP A 125 -7.58 11.47 1.05
CA ASP A 125 -7.93 11.61 -0.38
C ASP A 125 -6.69 11.58 -1.30
N ARG A 126 -5.52 11.92 -0.75
CA ARG A 126 -4.25 11.95 -1.47
C ARG A 126 -3.14 11.28 -0.68
N ALA A 127 -2.31 10.51 -1.39
CA ALA A 127 -1.03 10.03 -0.90
C ALA A 127 0.02 11.14 -1.10
N SER A 128 0.06 12.11 -0.19
CA SER A 128 0.88 13.30 -0.35
C SER A 128 1.13 14.02 0.99
N PRO A 129 2.27 14.74 1.15
CA PRO A 129 2.48 15.61 2.29
C PRO A 129 1.53 16.81 2.33
N VAL A 130 0.88 17.14 1.20
CA VAL A 130 -0.03 18.29 1.07
C VAL A 130 -1.39 17.85 0.53
N ARG A 131 -2.45 18.55 0.92
CA ARG A 131 -3.83 18.20 0.54
C ARG A 131 -4.22 18.60 -0.89
N PHE A 132 -3.46 19.46 -1.55
CA PHE A 132 -3.82 20.04 -2.85
C PHE A 132 -3.07 19.44 -4.05
N ALA A 133 -1.97 18.71 -3.82
CA ALA A 133 -1.13 18.14 -4.87
C ALA A 133 -0.75 16.68 -4.53
N GLY A 134 -0.28 15.94 -5.54
CA GLY A 134 0.08 14.53 -5.42
C GLY A 134 -1.06 13.55 -5.80
N PRO A 135 -0.76 12.24 -5.83
CA PRO A 135 -1.71 11.21 -6.25
C PRO A 135 -3.02 11.28 -5.48
N ARG A 136 -4.13 11.44 -6.19
CA ARG A 136 -5.49 11.40 -5.63
C ARG A 136 -6.09 10.04 -5.86
N ARG A 137 -6.84 9.53 -4.88
CA ARG A 137 -7.56 8.28 -5.05
C ARG A 137 -8.68 8.36 -6.07
N LEU A 138 -8.97 7.21 -6.70
CA LEU A 138 -9.90 7.07 -7.82
C LEU A 138 -11.32 6.65 -7.40
N HIS A 139 -11.53 6.36 -6.12
CA HIS A 139 -12.82 6.02 -5.52
C HIS A 139 -12.80 6.48 -4.05
N PRO A 140 -13.93 6.71 -3.34
CA PRO A 140 -13.96 6.97 -1.88
C PRO A 140 -13.54 5.74 -1.05
N VAL A 141 -13.16 5.93 0.22
CA VAL A 141 -12.74 4.82 1.09
C VAL A 141 -14.04 4.13 1.47
N PRO A 142 -14.19 2.82 1.24
CA PRO A 142 -15.49 2.19 1.32
C PRO A 142 -16.08 2.26 2.73
N HIS A 143 -15.24 2.17 3.76
CA HIS A 143 -15.66 2.16 5.18
C HIS A 143 -14.99 3.31 5.93
N ARG A 144 -15.63 3.88 6.96
CA ARG A 144 -15.01 4.90 7.80
C ARG A 144 -14.11 4.23 8.84
N LEU A 145 -13.07 4.94 9.33
CA LEU A 145 -12.25 4.45 10.43
C LEU A 145 -13.05 4.14 11.70
N THR A 146 -14.16 4.85 11.93
CA THR A 146 -15.06 4.62 13.06
C THR A 146 -15.92 3.36 12.90
N ASP A 147 -15.99 2.80 11.70
CA ASP A 147 -16.74 1.57 11.41
C ASP A 147 -15.85 0.33 11.53
N LEU A 148 -14.54 0.51 11.74
CA LEU A 148 -13.62 -0.61 11.95
C LEU A 148 -13.90 -1.29 13.29
N PRO A 149 -13.76 -2.62 13.36
CA PRO A 149 -13.78 -3.32 14.64
C PRO A 149 -12.60 -2.88 15.51
N ARG A 150 -12.60 -3.30 16.78
CA ARG A 150 -11.42 -3.16 17.63
C ARG A 150 -10.24 -3.86 16.96
N LEU A 151 -9.16 -3.11 16.76
CA LEU A 151 -7.94 -3.64 16.16
C LEU A 151 -7.04 -4.22 17.25
N ASP A 152 -6.34 -5.31 16.92
CA ASP A 152 -5.28 -5.86 17.76
C ASP A 152 -3.91 -5.34 17.33
N ALA A 153 -3.69 -5.08 16.03
CA ALA A 153 -2.49 -4.43 15.53
C ALA A 153 -2.76 -3.57 14.30
N VAL A 154 -1.95 -2.53 14.12
CA VAL A 154 -1.76 -1.83 12.85
C VAL A 154 -0.36 -2.16 12.35
N VAL A 155 -0.23 -2.66 11.13
CA VAL A 155 1.05 -3.04 10.54
C VAL A 155 1.36 -2.12 9.37
N ILE A 156 2.59 -1.61 9.30
CA ILE A 156 3.06 -0.72 8.22
C ILE A 156 4.20 -1.41 7.48
N SER A 157 4.21 -1.43 6.14
CA SER A 157 5.32 -1.99 5.36
C SER A 157 6.52 -1.06 5.23
N HIS A 158 6.31 0.24 5.05
CA HIS A 158 7.36 1.26 4.92
C HIS A 158 6.77 2.68 5.00
N ASP A 159 7.61 3.70 4.82
CA ASP A 159 7.24 5.09 5.11
C ASP A 159 6.70 5.91 3.92
N HIS A 160 6.33 5.36 2.76
CA HIS A 160 5.77 6.19 1.69
C HIS A 160 4.35 6.68 2.01
N TYR A 161 3.92 7.75 1.34
CA TYR A 161 2.65 8.43 1.63
C TYR A 161 1.41 7.59 1.31
N ASP A 162 1.52 6.62 0.42
CA ASP A 162 0.45 5.68 0.04
C ASP A 162 0.41 4.42 0.94
N HIS A 163 1.31 4.33 1.92
CA HIS A 163 1.37 3.24 2.91
C HIS A 163 1.32 3.74 4.36
N LEU A 164 1.83 4.95 4.60
CA LEU A 164 1.91 5.59 5.91
C LEU A 164 1.33 7.01 5.84
N ASP A 165 0.06 7.13 6.23
CA ASP A 165 -0.69 8.39 6.17
C ASP A 165 -0.82 9.07 7.54
N LEU A 166 -0.36 10.33 7.63
CA LEU A 166 -0.38 11.13 8.86
C LEU A 166 -1.79 11.25 9.47
N ASP A 167 -2.79 11.58 8.64
CA ASP A 167 -4.14 11.84 9.14
C ASP A 167 -4.79 10.53 9.65
N THR A 168 -4.55 9.42 8.95
CA THR A 168 -4.99 8.08 9.34
C THR A 168 -4.33 7.61 10.61
N VAL A 169 -3.00 7.72 10.74
CA VAL A 169 -2.29 7.37 11.98
C VAL A 169 -2.86 8.14 13.15
N ARG A 170 -2.99 9.48 13.04
CA ARG A 170 -3.55 10.30 14.13
C ARG A 170 -4.97 9.92 14.48
N ALA A 171 -5.80 9.57 13.50
CA ALA A 171 -7.16 9.11 13.74
C ALA A 171 -7.17 7.76 14.47
N LEU A 172 -6.38 6.79 14.02
CA LEU A 172 -6.24 5.47 14.66
C LEU A 172 -5.68 5.59 16.08
N THR A 173 -4.73 6.49 16.35
CA THR A 173 -4.22 6.74 17.70
C THR A 173 -5.34 7.14 18.67
N ARG A 174 -6.30 7.95 18.21
CA ARG A 174 -7.45 8.39 19.02
C ARG A 174 -8.55 7.34 19.14
N LEU A 175 -8.78 6.57 18.08
CA LEU A 175 -9.92 5.65 17.98
C LEU A 175 -9.60 4.24 18.52
N GLN A 176 -8.33 3.85 18.55
CA GLN A 176 -7.89 2.49 18.84
C GLN A 176 -6.77 2.50 19.87
N SER A 177 -6.65 1.41 20.64
CA SER A 177 -5.53 1.16 21.55
C SER A 177 -4.43 0.28 20.95
N ALA A 178 -4.64 -0.25 19.74
CA ALA A 178 -3.72 -1.19 19.10
C ALA A 178 -2.29 -0.61 18.96
N PRO A 179 -1.24 -1.43 19.15
CA PRO A 179 0.11 -1.08 18.75
C PRO A 179 0.24 -0.93 17.23
N PHE A 180 1.16 -0.07 16.81
CA PHE A 180 1.70 0.03 15.47
C PHE A 180 2.97 -0.81 15.40
N VAL A 181 2.96 -1.86 14.60
CA VAL A 181 4.11 -2.71 14.30
C VAL A 181 4.69 -2.27 12.97
N VAL A 182 5.93 -1.78 12.99
CA VAL A 182 6.54 -1.08 11.86
C VAL A 182 7.99 -1.50 11.66
N PRO A 183 8.59 -1.28 10.47
CA PRO A 183 10.00 -1.53 10.25
C PRO A 183 10.86 -0.54 11.05
N LEU A 184 12.09 -0.94 11.33
CA LEU A 184 13.05 -0.16 12.08
C LEU A 184 13.21 1.28 11.54
N GLY A 185 13.09 2.27 12.42
CA GLY A 185 13.22 3.69 12.11
C GLY A 185 11.90 4.39 11.78
N VAL A 186 10.87 3.67 11.35
CA VAL A 186 9.54 4.25 11.05
C VAL A 186 8.87 4.82 12.32
N GLY A 187 9.20 4.30 13.50
CA GLY A 187 8.69 4.80 14.77
C GLY A 187 9.01 6.28 15.01
N ALA A 188 10.09 6.81 14.43
CA ALA A 188 10.40 8.24 14.49
C ALA A 188 9.30 9.13 13.91
N HIS A 189 8.63 8.70 12.84
CA HIS A 189 7.46 9.40 12.30
C HIS A 189 6.28 9.32 13.27
N LEU A 190 5.98 8.13 13.78
CA LEU A 190 4.87 7.88 14.69
C LEU A 190 4.96 8.71 15.98
N ARG A 191 6.16 8.83 16.57
CA ARG A 191 6.44 9.67 17.74
C ARG A 191 6.10 11.14 17.48
N VAL A 192 6.58 11.70 16.35
CA VAL A 192 6.26 13.09 15.95
C VAL A 192 4.76 13.28 15.73
N TRP A 193 4.06 12.24 15.31
CA TRP A 193 2.62 12.30 15.06
C TRP A 193 1.75 12.09 16.30
N GLY A 194 2.37 11.76 17.44
CA GLY A 194 1.73 11.62 18.75
C GLY A 194 1.23 10.22 19.07
N VAL A 195 1.78 9.18 18.44
CA VAL A 195 1.56 7.80 18.89
C VAL A 195 2.33 7.59 20.21
N PRO A 196 1.69 7.08 21.27
CA PRO A 196 2.37 6.77 22.53
C PRO A 196 3.49 5.73 22.33
N GLU A 197 4.61 5.88 23.04
CA GLU A 197 5.80 5.04 22.87
C GLU A 197 5.50 3.56 23.09
N GLU A 198 4.69 3.25 24.10
CA GLU A 198 4.27 1.89 24.45
C GLU A 198 3.42 1.20 23.36
N ARG A 199 2.95 1.97 22.37
CA ARG A 199 2.20 1.48 21.20
C ARG A 199 3.06 1.40 19.94
N ILE A 200 4.36 1.68 20.00
CA ILE A 200 5.25 1.60 18.84
C ILE A 200 6.15 0.38 19.00
N VAL A 201 6.08 -0.53 18.04
CA VAL A 201 6.95 -1.71 17.97
C VAL A 201 7.73 -1.64 16.66
N GLU A 202 9.01 -1.33 16.76
CA GLU A 202 9.93 -1.28 15.62
C GLU A 202 10.66 -2.62 15.46
N LEU A 203 10.63 -3.19 14.26
CA LEU A 203 11.25 -4.48 13.96
C LEU A 203 12.22 -4.36 12.79
N ASP A 204 13.40 -4.94 12.94
CA ASP A 204 14.30 -5.24 11.82
C ASP A 204 13.86 -6.53 11.10
N TRP A 205 14.42 -6.80 9.93
CA TRP A 205 14.17 -8.07 9.24
C TRP A 205 14.50 -9.27 10.13
N HIS A 206 13.65 -10.29 10.03
CA HIS A 206 13.65 -11.51 10.83
C HIS A 206 13.31 -11.32 12.32
N GLN A 207 13.11 -10.08 12.79
CA GLN A 207 12.56 -9.83 14.11
C GLN A 207 11.04 -9.98 14.11
N ARG A 208 10.51 -10.30 15.30
CA ARG A 208 9.09 -10.57 15.50
C ARG A 208 8.60 -10.05 16.83
N THR A 209 7.31 -9.79 16.89
CA THR A 209 6.58 -9.47 18.11
C THR A 209 5.36 -10.38 18.26
N SER A 210 4.81 -10.46 19.46
CA SER A 210 3.56 -11.17 19.74
C SER A 210 2.47 -10.18 20.10
N VAL A 211 1.30 -10.31 19.46
CA VAL A 211 0.10 -9.52 19.75
C VAL A 211 -1.05 -10.51 19.98
N GLY A 212 -1.41 -10.73 21.24
CA GLY A 212 -2.33 -11.79 21.60
C GLY A 212 -1.81 -13.16 21.09
N PRO A 213 -2.62 -13.91 20.31
CA PRO A 213 -2.19 -15.20 19.77
C PRO A 213 -1.34 -15.08 18.49
N LEU A 214 -1.17 -13.88 17.93
CA LEU A 214 -0.45 -13.68 16.67
C LEU A 214 1.04 -13.43 16.91
N THR A 215 1.87 -14.11 16.13
CA THR A 215 3.26 -13.70 15.87
C THR A 215 3.31 -12.88 14.60
N ILE A 216 3.81 -11.65 14.69
CA ILE A 216 4.02 -10.74 13.57
C ILE A 216 5.52 -10.64 13.33
N THR A 217 5.99 -11.05 12.16
CA THR A 217 7.41 -11.06 11.79
C THR A 217 7.66 -10.14 10.62
N ALA A 218 8.62 -9.22 10.76
CA ALA A 218 9.12 -8.44 9.64
C ALA A 218 10.04 -9.32 8.79
N THR A 219 9.76 -9.46 7.51
CA THR A 219 10.55 -10.27 6.58
C THR A 219 11.18 -9.40 5.48
N PRO A 220 12.27 -9.88 4.84
CA PRO A 220 12.94 -9.11 3.80
C PRO A 220 12.03 -8.64 2.66
N ALA A 221 12.35 -7.48 2.11
CA ALA A 221 11.70 -6.88 0.95
C ALA A 221 12.72 -6.12 0.10
N GLN A 222 12.39 -5.90 -1.17
CA GLN A 222 13.19 -5.12 -2.10
C GLN A 222 12.45 -3.82 -2.44
N HIS A 223 12.77 -2.75 -1.71
CA HIS A 223 12.11 -1.46 -1.89
C HIS A 223 13.03 -0.32 -1.45
N PHE A 224 12.47 0.84 -1.10
CA PHE A 224 13.19 1.98 -0.56
C PHE A 224 12.27 2.75 0.39
N SER A 225 12.80 3.78 1.06
CA SER A 225 11.97 4.66 1.88
C SER A 225 12.25 6.14 1.59
N GLY A 226 11.34 7.03 1.99
CA GLY A 226 11.55 8.46 1.92
C GLY A 226 10.26 9.28 1.92
N ARG A 227 10.22 10.26 2.82
CA ARG A 227 9.12 11.25 2.92
C ARG A 227 9.51 12.67 2.54
N ALA A 228 10.81 12.97 2.52
CA ALA A 228 11.35 14.30 2.29
C ALA A 228 12.54 14.24 1.31
N PHE A 229 13.62 14.99 1.58
CA PHE A 229 14.77 15.10 0.68
C PHE A 229 15.77 13.94 0.79
N THR A 230 15.79 13.24 1.92
CA THR A 230 16.68 12.11 2.16
C THR A 230 15.86 10.83 2.05
N ARG A 231 16.37 9.85 1.29
CA ARG A 231 15.76 8.52 1.13
C ARG A 231 16.44 7.52 2.06
N ASN A 232 15.78 6.40 2.30
CA ASN A 232 16.28 5.23 3.01
C ASN A 232 16.74 5.53 4.44
N THR A 233 16.11 6.49 5.11
CA THR A 233 16.38 6.76 6.53
C THR A 233 15.67 5.78 7.46
N THR A 234 14.73 5.00 6.93
CA THR A 234 13.91 4.00 7.64
C THR A 234 13.94 2.69 6.84
N LEU A 235 13.71 1.57 7.50
CA LEU A 235 13.62 0.27 6.86
C LEU A 235 12.25 0.09 6.17
N TRP A 236 12.16 -0.89 5.26
CA TRP A 236 10.95 -1.39 4.62
C TRP A 236 10.88 -2.91 4.81
N ALA A 237 9.68 -3.49 4.92
CA ALA A 237 9.53 -4.92 5.16
C ALA A 237 8.29 -5.51 4.45
N SER A 238 8.39 -6.80 4.12
CA SER A 238 7.23 -7.66 3.97
C SER A 238 6.86 -8.24 5.35
N TRP A 239 5.69 -8.87 5.47
CA TRP A 239 5.16 -9.29 6.77
C TRP A 239 4.61 -10.70 6.75
N VAL A 240 4.91 -11.43 7.81
CA VAL A 240 4.26 -12.69 8.17
C VAL A 240 3.36 -12.44 9.37
N LEU A 241 2.08 -12.79 9.24
CA LEU A 241 1.12 -12.86 10.34
C LEU A 241 0.82 -14.33 10.59
N ALA A 242 1.28 -14.88 11.71
CA ALA A 242 1.11 -16.29 12.04
C ALA A 242 0.31 -16.43 13.34
N GLY A 243 -0.90 -16.96 13.22
CA GLY A 243 -1.71 -17.42 14.35
C GLY A 243 -1.60 -18.94 14.57
N PRO A 244 -2.33 -19.48 15.56
CA PRO A 244 -2.35 -20.91 15.85
C PRO A 244 -2.85 -21.78 14.69
N ARG A 245 -3.77 -21.27 13.85
CA ARG A 245 -4.36 -22.05 12.74
C ARG A 245 -4.04 -21.45 11.39
N TRP A 246 -3.99 -20.12 11.30
CA TRP A 246 -3.91 -19.41 10.02
C TRP A 246 -2.60 -18.64 9.88
N ARG A 247 -2.06 -18.63 8.65
CA ARG A 247 -0.87 -17.85 8.30
C ARG A 247 -1.12 -16.98 7.08
N VAL A 248 -0.73 -15.72 7.18
CA VAL A 248 -0.89 -14.72 6.13
C VAL A 248 0.44 -14.08 5.80
N PHE A 249 0.73 -13.97 4.51
CA PHE A 249 1.85 -13.17 4.00
C PHE A 249 1.32 -11.87 3.41
N TYR A 250 1.98 -10.75 3.73
CA TYR A 250 1.73 -9.45 3.13
C TYR A 250 3.03 -8.90 2.53
N SER A 251 3.03 -8.58 1.23
CA SER A 251 4.25 -8.23 0.53
C SER A 251 4.78 -6.82 0.82
N GLY A 252 3.98 -5.91 1.37
CA GLY A 252 4.21 -4.48 1.15
C GLY A 252 4.07 -4.15 -0.35
N ASP A 253 4.85 -3.19 -0.85
CA ASP A 253 4.93 -2.82 -2.28
C ASP A 253 6.31 -3.13 -2.90
N THR A 254 6.93 -4.18 -2.40
CA THR A 254 8.23 -4.69 -2.81
C THR A 254 8.34 -5.03 -4.30
N GLY A 255 9.57 -4.95 -4.83
CA GLY A 255 10.00 -5.64 -6.04
C GLY A 255 10.26 -7.12 -5.77
N TYR A 256 10.45 -7.89 -6.85
CA TYR A 256 10.71 -9.32 -6.74
C TYR A 256 12.11 -9.58 -6.16
N CYS A 257 12.22 -10.51 -5.20
CA CYS A 257 13.51 -10.90 -4.64
C CYS A 257 13.56 -12.37 -4.19
N ASP A 258 14.76 -12.93 -4.21
CA ASP A 258 15.02 -14.35 -3.91
C ASP A 258 14.62 -14.75 -2.48
N ALA A 259 14.49 -13.77 -1.57
CA ALA A 259 14.10 -14.01 -0.19
C ALA A 259 12.70 -14.64 -0.07
N PHE A 260 11.83 -14.52 -1.07
CA PHE A 260 10.48 -15.10 -1.01
C PHE A 260 10.47 -16.62 -0.90
N ALA A 261 11.40 -17.31 -1.57
CA ALA A 261 11.52 -18.77 -1.44
C ALA A 261 11.97 -19.18 -0.03
N ASP A 262 12.88 -18.40 0.57
CA ASP A 262 13.31 -18.59 1.96
C ASP A 262 12.16 -18.33 2.94
N ILE A 263 11.40 -17.24 2.74
CA ILE A 263 10.20 -16.93 3.54
C ILE A 263 9.18 -18.06 3.45
N GLY A 264 8.93 -18.60 2.25
CA GLY A 264 8.02 -19.74 2.07
C GLY A 264 8.51 -21.03 2.73
N ARG A 265 9.83 -21.27 2.76
CA ARG A 265 10.43 -22.40 3.48
C ARG A 265 10.31 -22.23 4.99
N ASP A 266 10.59 -21.04 5.50
CA ASP A 266 10.80 -20.82 6.94
C ASP A 266 9.49 -20.51 7.68
N HIS A 267 8.51 -19.93 7.00
CA HIS A 267 7.24 -19.49 7.59
C HIS A 267 6.00 -20.15 6.95
N GLY A 268 6.11 -20.61 5.71
CA GLY A 268 5.00 -21.19 4.97
C GLY A 268 4.61 -22.62 5.41
N PRO A 269 3.62 -23.22 4.73
CA PRO A 269 2.77 -22.59 3.72
C PRO A 269 1.87 -21.50 4.33
N PHE A 270 1.46 -20.52 3.52
CA PHE A 270 0.51 -19.49 3.92
C PHE A 270 -0.87 -19.82 3.38
N ASP A 271 -1.91 -19.58 4.18
CA ASP A 271 -3.29 -19.77 3.74
C ASP A 271 -3.75 -18.64 2.81
N LEU A 272 -3.25 -17.43 3.07
CA LEU A 272 -3.57 -16.22 2.31
C LEU A 272 -2.29 -15.41 2.03
N THR A 273 -2.19 -14.86 0.83
CA THR A 273 -1.16 -13.88 0.48
C THR A 273 -1.80 -12.61 -0.06
N LEU A 274 -1.46 -11.47 0.51
CA LEU A 274 -1.77 -10.15 -0.03
C LEU A 274 -0.53 -9.65 -0.77
N VAL A 275 -0.56 -9.64 -2.10
CA VAL A 275 0.61 -9.35 -2.94
C VAL A 275 0.37 -8.13 -3.81
N GLN A 276 1.32 -7.19 -3.83
CA GLN A 276 1.25 -6.02 -4.70
C GLN A 276 1.34 -6.41 -6.17
N ILE A 277 0.55 -5.74 -7.01
CA ILE A 277 0.55 -6.00 -8.47
C ILE A 277 0.64 -4.75 -9.32
N GLY A 278 0.54 -3.55 -8.73
CA GLY A 278 0.55 -2.28 -9.44
C GLY A 278 1.87 -1.52 -9.28
N ALA A 279 1.86 -0.28 -9.72
CA ALA A 279 2.97 0.67 -9.63
C ALA A 279 4.27 0.26 -10.35
N TYR A 280 4.29 -0.82 -11.13
CA TYR A 280 5.44 -1.23 -11.93
C TYR A 280 5.67 -0.30 -13.13
N ALA A 281 6.95 -0.12 -13.49
CA ALA A 281 7.36 0.49 -14.76
C ALA A 281 8.77 0.05 -15.15
N SER A 282 9.10 0.20 -16.43
CA SER A 282 10.44 -0.10 -16.95
C SER A 282 11.54 0.77 -16.34
N GLY A 283 11.22 1.94 -15.78
CA GLY A 283 12.21 2.81 -15.14
C GLY A 283 12.72 2.32 -13.77
N TRP A 284 11.96 1.44 -13.10
CA TRP A 284 12.27 0.96 -11.75
C TRP A 284 11.91 -0.54 -11.61
N PRO A 285 12.49 -1.41 -12.45
CA PRO A 285 12.07 -2.81 -12.57
C PRO A 285 12.23 -3.61 -11.26
N ASP A 286 13.14 -3.18 -10.38
CA ASP A 286 13.47 -3.91 -9.15
C ASP A 286 12.70 -3.38 -7.92
N ILE A 287 11.86 -2.35 -8.08
CA ILE A 287 11.22 -1.64 -6.94
C ILE A 287 9.78 -2.06 -6.72
N HIS A 288 9.04 -2.35 -7.79
CA HIS A 288 7.65 -2.81 -7.75
C HIS A 288 7.50 -4.03 -8.64
N MET A 289 6.93 -5.10 -8.12
CA MET A 289 6.62 -6.30 -8.89
C MET A 289 5.66 -6.00 -10.03
N THR A 290 5.94 -6.60 -11.19
CA THR A 290 4.93 -6.85 -12.22
C THR A 290 3.86 -7.83 -11.70
N PRO A 291 2.67 -7.89 -12.31
CA PRO A 291 1.62 -8.84 -11.91
C PRO A 291 2.08 -10.31 -11.98
N GLU A 292 2.91 -10.66 -12.96
CA GLU A 292 3.49 -11.99 -13.14
C GLU A 292 4.49 -12.31 -12.00
N GLU A 293 5.34 -11.35 -11.62
CA GLU A 293 6.21 -11.49 -10.45
C GLU A 293 5.41 -11.57 -9.14
N GLY A 294 4.24 -10.93 -9.07
CA GLY A 294 3.30 -11.09 -7.96
C GLY A 294 2.79 -12.55 -7.84
N VAL A 295 2.46 -13.18 -8.96
CA VAL A 295 2.10 -14.61 -9.01
C VAL A 295 3.29 -15.51 -8.67
N ALA A 296 4.49 -15.17 -9.15
CA ALA A 296 5.72 -15.89 -8.78
C ALA A 296 5.96 -15.82 -7.27
N THR A 297 5.88 -14.63 -6.69
CA THR A 297 6.00 -14.39 -5.23
C THR A 297 5.01 -15.23 -4.45
N HIS A 298 3.74 -15.24 -4.84
CA HIS A 298 2.72 -16.10 -4.22
C HIS A 298 3.14 -17.58 -4.20
N ARG A 299 3.72 -18.07 -5.30
CA ARG A 299 4.19 -19.46 -5.39
C ARG A 299 5.43 -19.72 -4.54
N ASP A 300 6.40 -18.79 -4.54
CA ASP A 300 7.65 -18.93 -3.79
C ASP A 300 7.42 -18.91 -2.28
N VAL A 301 6.50 -18.06 -1.81
CA VAL A 301 6.09 -18.07 -0.40
C VAL A 301 5.19 -19.25 -0.05
N ARG A 302 4.78 -20.08 -1.03
CA ARG A 302 3.87 -21.22 -0.85
C ARG A 302 2.48 -20.80 -0.36
N GLY A 303 1.90 -19.79 -1.02
CA GLY A 303 0.58 -19.27 -0.73
C GLY A 303 -0.57 -20.18 -1.18
N GLY A 304 -1.66 -20.17 -0.42
CA GLY A 304 -2.89 -20.89 -0.70
C GLY A 304 -3.84 -20.09 -1.59
N LEU A 305 -4.24 -18.90 -1.16
CA LEU A 305 -5.12 -17.97 -1.88
C LEU A 305 -4.41 -16.63 -2.09
N LEU A 306 -4.40 -16.14 -3.33
CA LEU A 306 -3.87 -14.82 -3.71
C LEU A 306 -4.96 -13.76 -3.69
N VAL A 307 -4.74 -12.68 -2.94
CA VAL A 307 -5.49 -11.43 -3.03
C VAL A 307 -4.56 -10.34 -3.55
N PRO A 308 -4.76 -9.82 -4.77
CA PRO A 308 -3.93 -8.75 -5.29
C PRO A 308 -4.26 -7.41 -4.63
N VAL A 309 -3.22 -6.68 -4.24
CA VAL A 309 -3.30 -5.33 -3.64
C VAL A 309 -2.44 -4.34 -4.44
N HIS A 310 -2.40 -3.08 -4.00
CA HIS A 310 -1.61 -1.99 -4.63
C HIS A 310 -2.05 -1.64 -6.07
N TRP A 311 -3.36 -1.75 -6.36
CA TRP A 311 -3.92 -1.38 -7.65
C TRP A 311 -5.29 -0.71 -7.50
N GLY A 312 -5.81 -0.13 -8.58
CA GLY A 312 -7.19 0.34 -8.66
C GLY A 312 -7.50 1.65 -7.91
N THR A 313 -6.65 2.07 -6.98
CA THR A 313 -6.95 3.18 -6.04
C THR A 313 -6.16 4.45 -6.35
N PHE A 314 -4.84 4.40 -6.49
CA PHE A 314 -4.00 5.54 -6.88
C PHE A 314 -3.35 5.31 -8.24
N ASN A 315 -3.04 6.40 -8.94
CA ASN A 315 -2.25 6.36 -10.18
C ASN A 315 -0.81 6.74 -9.86
N LEU A 316 0.05 5.73 -9.71
CA LEU A 316 1.45 5.86 -9.27
C LEU A 316 2.46 5.48 -10.37
N ALA A 317 2.00 4.96 -11.50
CA ALA A 317 2.83 4.45 -12.59
C ALA A 317 2.14 4.63 -13.96
N PRO A 318 2.86 4.49 -15.08
CA PRO A 318 2.32 4.81 -16.40
C PRO A 318 1.43 3.71 -17.01
N HIS A 319 1.24 2.57 -16.33
CA HIS A 319 0.34 1.51 -16.81
C HIS A 319 -1.14 1.94 -16.76
N GLY A 320 -1.98 1.28 -17.59
CA GLY A 320 -3.43 1.48 -17.57
C GLY A 320 -4.06 1.06 -16.23
N TRP A 321 -5.23 1.61 -15.90
CA TRP A 321 -5.87 1.38 -14.59
C TRP A 321 -6.21 -0.09 -14.32
N ALA A 322 -6.72 -0.80 -15.33
CA ALA A 322 -7.07 -2.22 -15.25
C ALA A 322 -5.91 -3.18 -15.64
N ASP A 323 -4.77 -2.65 -16.13
CA ASP A 323 -3.65 -3.47 -16.62
C ASP A 323 -3.10 -4.44 -15.56
N PRO A 324 -2.90 -4.01 -14.28
CA PRO A 324 -2.39 -4.90 -13.25
C PRO A 324 -3.28 -6.12 -13.01
N VAL A 325 -4.59 -5.89 -12.86
CA VAL A 325 -5.53 -6.93 -12.47
C VAL A 325 -5.82 -7.90 -13.61
N GLU A 326 -5.86 -7.44 -14.86
CA GLU A 326 -5.99 -8.33 -16.02
C GLU A 326 -4.80 -9.27 -16.13
N ARG A 327 -3.59 -8.73 -15.95
CA ARG A 327 -2.35 -9.51 -16.03
C ARG A 327 -2.20 -10.49 -14.86
N VAL A 328 -2.55 -10.11 -13.63
CA VAL A 328 -2.48 -11.04 -12.49
C VAL A 328 -3.46 -12.19 -12.66
N VAL A 329 -4.69 -11.92 -13.14
CA VAL A 329 -5.71 -12.96 -13.35
C VAL A 329 -5.25 -13.95 -14.42
N ARG A 330 -4.71 -13.44 -15.53
CA ARG A 330 -4.15 -14.28 -16.59
C ARG A 330 -2.95 -15.10 -16.10
N ALA A 331 -1.99 -14.48 -15.43
CA ALA A 331 -0.81 -15.17 -14.90
C ALA A 331 -1.19 -16.22 -13.84
N ALA A 332 -2.18 -15.93 -13.00
CA ALA A 332 -2.71 -16.89 -12.05
C ALA A 332 -3.39 -18.06 -12.76
N GLU A 333 -4.07 -17.83 -13.89
CA GLU A 333 -4.64 -18.88 -14.72
C GLU A 333 -3.58 -19.80 -15.30
N GLU A 334 -2.55 -19.22 -15.92
CA GLU A 334 -1.43 -19.94 -16.55
C GLU A 334 -0.63 -20.80 -15.55
N HIS A 335 -0.62 -20.43 -14.26
CA HIS A 335 0.13 -21.12 -13.21
C HIS A 335 -0.72 -21.89 -12.18
N ASP A 336 -2.02 -22.09 -12.47
CA ASP A 336 -2.96 -22.79 -11.57
C ASP A 336 -3.03 -22.19 -10.15
N VAL A 337 -2.88 -20.88 -10.04
CA VAL A 337 -2.97 -20.13 -8.78
C VAL A 337 -4.41 -19.74 -8.49
N ARG A 338 -4.86 -19.99 -7.26
CA ARG A 338 -6.17 -19.51 -6.78
C ARG A 338 -6.06 -18.03 -6.47
N VAL A 339 -6.84 -17.22 -7.20
CA VAL A 339 -6.89 -15.77 -7.02
C VAL A 339 -8.33 -15.32 -6.79
N VAL A 340 -8.52 -14.37 -5.87
CA VAL A 340 -9.79 -13.65 -5.70
C VAL A 340 -9.52 -12.16 -5.75
N VAL A 341 -10.37 -11.44 -6.48
CA VAL A 341 -10.24 -10.00 -6.70
C VAL A 341 -11.45 -9.29 -6.09
N PRO A 342 -11.40 -8.93 -4.79
CA PRO A 342 -12.51 -8.24 -4.14
C PRO A 342 -12.73 -6.85 -4.73
N ARG A 343 -13.97 -6.35 -4.66
CA ARG A 343 -14.24 -4.92 -4.78
C ARG A 343 -13.75 -4.19 -3.52
N PRO A 344 -13.45 -2.88 -3.58
CA PRO A 344 -13.12 -2.14 -2.37
C PRO A 344 -14.27 -2.20 -1.34
N GLY A 345 -13.96 -2.67 -0.14
CA GLY A 345 -14.86 -2.90 0.99
C GLY A 345 -15.45 -4.31 1.03
N GLU A 346 -15.16 -5.16 0.04
CA GLU A 346 -15.65 -6.53 -0.01
C GLU A 346 -14.81 -7.42 0.91
N ARG A 347 -15.50 -8.15 1.79
CA ARG A 347 -14.91 -9.14 2.68
C ARG A 347 -14.84 -10.48 1.98
N VAL A 348 -13.67 -11.09 2.01
CA VAL A 348 -13.39 -12.43 1.49
C VAL A 348 -13.26 -13.38 2.66
N ASP A 349 -13.98 -14.50 2.61
CA ASP A 349 -13.77 -15.68 3.46
C ASP A 349 -12.83 -16.65 2.72
N VAL A 350 -11.66 -16.89 3.31
CA VAL A 350 -10.60 -17.72 2.69
C VAL A 350 -10.99 -19.20 2.67
N ALA A 351 -11.73 -19.69 3.67
CA ALA A 351 -12.20 -21.06 3.70
C ALA A 351 -13.32 -21.29 2.68
N ALA A 352 -14.23 -20.33 2.51
CA ALA A 352 -15.25 -20.39 1.46
C ALA A 352 -14.63 -20.31 0.03
N ALA A 353 -13.49 -19.64 -0.10
CA ALA A 353 -12.68 -19.63 -1.32
C ALA A 353 -11.77 -20.87 -1.48
N ALA A 354 -12.00 -21.95 -0.71
CA ALA A 354 -11.23 -23.18 -0.79
C ALA A 354 -11.27 -23.81 -2.20
N THR A 355 -12.43 -23.79 -2.87
CA THR A 355 -12.54 -24.14 -4.29
C THR A 355 -12.15 -22.94 -5.15
N ARG A 356 -11.44 -23.14 -6.27
CA ARG A 356 -11.01 -22.08 -7.19
C ARG A 356 -12.21 -21.16 -7.52
N PRO A 357 -12.27 -19.94 -6.94
CA PRO A 357 -13.45 -19.11 -7.10
C PRO A 357 -13.50 -18.61 -8.54
N ALA A 358 -14.70 -18.58 -9.14
CA ALA A 358 -14.88 -17.89 -10.40
C ALA A 358 -14.55 -16.40 -10.18
N VAL A 359 -13.48 -15.93 -10.80
CA VAL A 359 -13.09 -14.51 -10.75
C VAL A 359 -14.26 -13.68 -11.27
N ARG A 360 -14.72 -12.71 -10.48
CA ARG A 360 -15.79 -11.77 -10.87
C ARG A 360 -15.14 -10.49 -11.39
N PRO A 361 -15.08 -10.26 -12.71
CA PRO A 361 -14.24 -9.21 -13.28
C PRO A 361 -14.94 -7.83 -13.26
N TRP A 362 -15.29 -7.34 -12.07
CA TRP A 362 -16.05 -6.09 -11.89
C TRP A 362 -15.37 -4.86 -12.50
N TRP A 363 -14.05 -4.87 -12.65
CA TRP A 363 -13.27 -3.78 -13.24
C TRP A 363 -13.43 -3.69 -14.75
N ARG A 364 -13.76 -4.79 -15.45
CA ARG A 364 -13.87 -4.81 -16.93
C ARG A 364 -14.96 -3.88 -17.45
N ALA A 365 -16.04 -3.70 -16.68
CA ALA A 365 -17.09 -2.75 -17.02
C ALA A 365 -16.64 -1.28 -16.93
N LEU A 366 -15.52 -1.02 -16.25
CA LEU A 366 -14.93 0.30 -16.04
C LEU A 366 -13.64 0.50 -16.86
N ALA A 367 -13.15 -0.56 -17.50
CA ALA A 367 -12.03 -0.53 -18.41
C ALA A 367 -12.54 -0.15 -19.83
N PRO A 368 -11.84 0.74 -20.54
CA PRO A 368 -12.13 1.00 -21.95
C PRO A 368 -11.97 -0.27 -22.77
N ARG A 369 -12.91 -0.51 -23.70
CA ARG A 369 -12.86 -1.65 -24.63
C ARG A 369 -11.78 -1.41 -25.68
N GLU A 370 -11.02 -2.44 -26.02
CA GLU A 370 -9.94 -2.36 -27.03
C GLU A 370 -10.46 -2.11 -28.46
N ASP A 371 -11.77 -2.26 -28.71
CA ASP A 371 -12.35 -2.32 -30.06
C ASP A 371 -12.85 -0.98 -30.64
N GLU A 372 -12.88 0.12 -29.89
CA GLU A 372 -13.41 1.40 -30.40
C GLU A 372 -12.37 2.28 -31.14
N GLU A 373 -11.09 1.89 -31.18
CA GLU A 373 -10.04 2.64 -31.91
C GLU A 373 -9.82 2.18 -33.37
N ARG A 374 -10.61 1.24 -33.91
CA ARG A 374 -10.43 0.71 -35.28
C ARG A 374 -11.47 1.11 -36.32
N GLU A 375 -12.45 1.95 -36.00
CA GLU A 375 -13.41 2.46 -36.98
C GLU A 375 -13.48 3.99 -36.98
N ALA A 376 -12.39 4.65 -37.40
CA ALA A 376 -12.52 5.93 -38.07
C ALA A 376 -12.58 5.65 -39.58
N PRO A 377 -13.72 5.90 -40.27
CA PRO A 377 -13.79 5.70 -41.71
C PRO A 377 -12.83 6.69 -42.38
N SER A 378 -11.91 6.14 -43.17
CA SER A 378 -11.16 6.92 -44.14
C SER A 378 -12.16 7.49 -45.16
N HIS A 379 -12.62 8.71 -44.96
CA HIS A 379 -13.26 9.46 -46.02
C HIS A 379 -12.17 9.90 -47.01
N ALA A 380 -11.92 9.03 -47.98
CA ALA A 380 -11.52 9.45 -49.30
C ALA A 380 -12.69 10.19 -49.95
N GLY A 381 -12.41 11.37 -50.50
CA GLY A 381 -13.31 12.23 -51.24
C GLY A 381 -12.54 13.44 -51.72
#